data_AF-A0A914HST0-F1
#
_entry.id   AF-A0A914HST0-F1
#
_cell.length_a   1.000
_cell.length_b   1.000
_cell.length_c   1.000
_cell.angle_alpha   90.00
_cell.angle_beta   90.00
_cell.angle_gamma   90.00
#
_symmetry.space_group_name_H-M   'P 1'
#
loop_
_entity.id
_entity.type
_entity.pdbx_description
1 polymer ?
#
loop_
_entity_poly.entity_id
_entity_poly.type
_entity_poly.pdbx_seq_one_letter_code
_entity_poly.pdbx_strand_id
1 'polypeptide(L)'
;MLDFAEWSNSIQNQIIGLTICITIPSMALYIAEIVTIVRHKKFHKSFYALFAMRAISDLLYVLVSFYGDRLPTIIGAVLYPIYSTFPNWMLAMFFFLSGHTFIANMLTTAFIILNRLTAIIMPIKHEKIWQNFLPFITIFVSLVPTLLFLPMFKMNAILILNDPNSTTDRSFIINEAGDLPYGHYLAYICAVSSVIFMALCVLLNIGTFVAYKLHTKQADTNVNNFNDIKKKLLVYAMATFLGHALVASLFFIPLIIQIHLDPKAMAMFFVYFPLVMDAGTVVLSSWLLLWASGAIRQQLIKDFTIIRKTNIQNNRVGPMDGLRNNNHRPVGGAVGQQFQSSVGQLPTVS
;
A
#
# COMPACT_ATOMS: atom_id res chain seq x y z
N MET A 1 -21.87 27.41 10.19
CA MET A 1 -20.90 26.89 9.18
C MET A 1 -19.58 27.67 9.17
N LEU A 2 -19.57 29.00 9.35
CA LEU A 2 -18.31 29.78 9.47
C LEU A 2 -17.39 29.20 10.56
N ASP A 3 -17.94 29.00 11.75
CA ASP A 3 -17.20 28.50 12.91
C ASP A 3 -16.56 27.12 12.68
N PHE A 4 -17.19 26.27 11.86
CA PHE A 4 -16.71 24.90 11.65
C PHE A 4 -15.53 24.83 10.66
N ALA A 5 -15.54 25.63 9.60
CA ALA A 5 -14.43 25.68 8.65
C ALA A 5 -13.17 26.32 9.28
N GLU A 6 -13.35 27.39 10.05
CA GLU A 6 -12.27 28.00 10.83
C GLU A 6 -11.71 27.05 11.87
N TRP A 7 -12.59 26.35 12.60
CA TRP A 7 -12.19 25.30 13.52
C TRP A 7 -11.42 24.17 12.81
N SER A 8 -11.90 23.71 11.65
CA SER A 8 -11.24 22.64 10.87
C SER A 8 -9.83 23.05 10.44
N ASN A 9 -9.66 24.29 9.95
CA ASN A 9 -8.34 24.84 9.63
C ASN A 9 -7.46 24.95 10.89
N SER A 10 -8.01 25.34 12.04
CA SER A 10 -7.25 25.44 13.30
C SER A 10 -6.65 24.10 13.76
N ILE A 11 -7.28 22.97 13.40
CA ILE A 11 -6.81 21.62 13.74
C ILE A 11 -6.06 20.91 12.59
N GLN A 12 -5.89 21.55 11.43
CA GLN A 12 -5.28 20.94 10.25
C GLN A 12 -3.89 20.36 10.56
N ASN A 13 -3.03 21.12 11.24
CA ASN A 13 -1.69 20.65 11.61
C ASN A 13 -1.73 19.44 12.57
N GLN A 14 -2.74 19.36 13.44
CA GLN A 14 -2.93 18.22 14.34
C GLN A 14 -3.37 16.98 13.55
N ILE A 15 -4.26 17.16 12.58
CA ILE A 15 -4.69 16.09 11.67
C ILE A 15 -3.51 15.61 10.84
N ILE A 16 -2.72 16.51 10.24
CA ILE A 16 -1.51 16.13 9.49
C ILE A 16 -0.55 15.37 10.41
N GLY A 17 -0.27 15.87 11.62
CA GLY A 17 0.57 15.16 12.59
C GLY A 17 0.06 13.75 12.91
N LEU A 18 -1.24 13.58 13.12
CA LEU A 18 -1.87 12.28 13.34
C LEU A 18 -1.70 11.36 12.12
N THR A 19 -1.94 11.86 10.91
CA THR A 19 -1.76 11.07 9.68
C THR A 19 -0.33 10.58 9.53
N ILE A 20 0.68 11.42 9.81
CA ILE A 20 2.09 11.05 9.77
C ILE A 20 2.41 9.93 10.76
N CYS A 21 1.90 10.05 11.99
CA CYS A 21 2.05 9.03 13.02
C CYS A 21 1.44 7.67 12.63
N ILE A 22 0.41 7.68 11.80
CA ILE A 22 -0.26 6.47 11.29
C ILE A 22 0.46 5.92 10.04
N THR A 23 0.90 6.78 9.13
CA THR A 23 1.52 6.35 7.86
C THR A 23 2.93 5.84 8.01
N ILE A 24 3.74 6.39 8.93
CA ILE A 24 5.13 5.93 9.12
C ILE A 24 5.18 4.44 9.51
N PRO A 25 4.45 3.98 10.55
CA PRO A 25 4.36 2.56 10.85
C PRO A 25 3.79 1.75 9.68
N SER A 26 2.79 2.29 8.96
CA SER A 26 2.20 1.63 7.80
C SER A 26 3.22 1.37 6.69
N MET A 27 4.07 2.36 6.36
CA MET A 27 5.16 2.20 5.39
C MET A 27 6.12 1.07 5.78
N ALA A 28 6.53 1.02 7.05
CA ALA A 28 7.40 -0.04 7.54
C ALA A 28 6.74 -1.43 7.37
N LEU A 29 5.43 -1.52 7.62
CA LEU A 29 4.67 -2.76 7.43
C LEU A 29 4.53 -3.13 5.94
N TYR A 30 4.30 -2.19 5.03
CA TYR A 30 4.28 -2.48 3.58
C TYR A 30 5.62 -3.01 3.10
N ILE A 31 6.72 -2.36 3.49
CA ILE A 31 8.07 -2.80 3.13
C ILE A 31 8.31 -4.20 3.67
N ALA A 32 7.95 -4.45 4.93
CA ALA A 32 8.11 -5.77 5.54
C ALA A 32 7.25 -6.84 4.84
N GLU A 33 6.01 -6.51 4.45
CA GLU A 33 5.12 -7.39 3.69
C GLU A 33 5.72 -7.74 2.32
N ILE A 34 6.11 -6.73 1.53
CA ILE A 34 6.71 -6.89 0.21
C ILE A 34 7.98 -7.75 0.30
N VAL A 35 8.89 -7.42 1.22
CA VAL A 35 10.14 -8.17 1.42
C VAL A 35 9.84 -9.61 1.82
N THR A 36 8.89 -9.83 2.72
CA THR A 36 8.51 -11.19 3.16
C THR A 36 7.97 -12.01 1.99
N ILE A 37 7.09 -11.44 1.17
CA ILE A 37 6.50 -12.15 0.02
C ILE A 37 7.56 -12.46 -1.04
N VAL A 38 8.42 -11.48 -1.38
CA VAL A 38 9.45 -11.64 -2.41
C VAL A 38 10.52 -12.65 -1.97
N ARG A 39 10.99 -12.58 -0.72
CA ARG A 39 12.10 -13.38 -0.21
C ARG A 39 11.76 -14.87 -0.05
N HIS A 40 10.52 -15.20 0.31
CA HIS A 40 10.17 -16.56 0.70
C HIS A 40 9.31 -17.26 -0.35
N LYS A 41 9.85 -18.31 -0.99
CA LYS A 41 9.16 -19.10 -2.03
C LYS A 41 7.76 -19.59 -1.64
N LYS A 42 7.52 -19.86 -0.35
CA LYS A 42 6.20 -20.29 0.17
C LYS A 42 5.09 -19.26 -0.06
N PHE A 43 5.45 -18.00 -0.28
CA PHE A 43 4.52 -16.90 -0.56
C PHE A 43 4.51 -16.50 -2.04
N HIS A 44 5.09 -17.28 -2.95
CA HIS A 44 5.01 -17.02 -4.40
C HIS A 44 3.68 -17.48 -5.03
N LYS A 45 2.65 -17.76 -4.22
CA LYS A 45 1.31 -18.08 -4.71
C LYS A 45 0.62 -16.84 -5.26
N SER A 46 -0.29 -17.04 -6.20
CA SER A 46 -1.05 -15.97 -6.87
C SER A 46 -1.71 -14.98 -5.90
N PHE A 47 -2.31 -15.49 -4.82
CA PHE A 47 -2.93 -14.68 -3.77
C PHE A 47 -1.96 -13.66 -3.18
N TYR A 48 -0.78 -14.09 -2.75
CA TYR A 48 0.22 -13.20 -2.13
C TYR A 48 0.83 -12.22 -3.12
N ALA A 49 0.97 -12.61 -4.40
CA ALA A 49 1.44 -11.68 -5.43
C ALA A 49 0.46 -10.50 -5.63
N LEU A 50 -0.85 -10.75 -5.58
CA LEU A 50 -1.86 -9.68 -5.60
C LEU A 50 -1.73 -8.75 -4.39
N PHE A 51 -1.47 -9.30 -3.20
CA PHE A 51 -1.22 -8.49 -2.01
C PHE A 51 0.06 -7.64 -2.12
N ALA A 52 1.14 -8.21 -2.65
CA ALA A 52 2.36 -7.45 -2.91
C ALA A 52 2.13 -6.30 -3.89
N MET A 53 1.38 -6.51 -4.98
CA MET A 53 1.01 -5.43 -5.90
C MET A 53 0.21 -4.32 -5.22
N ARG A 54 -0.71 -4.68 -4.32
CA ARG A 54 -1.48 -3.71 -3.53
C ARG A 54 -0.57 -2.93 -2.58
N ALA A 55 0.28 -3.60 -1.82
CA ALA A 55 1.22 -2.99 -0.89
C ALA A 55 2.21 -2.04 -1.59
N ILE A 56 2.66 -2.38 -2.81
CA ILE A 56 3.49 -1.47 -3.63
C ILE A 56 2.72 -0.21 -4.00
N SER A 57 1.46 -0.35 -4.44
CA SER A 57 0.61 0.80 -4.78
C SER A 57 0.36 1.70 -3.57
N ASP A 58 0.12 1.11 -2.39
CA ASP A 58 -0.09 1.84 -1.14
C ASP A 58 1.18 2.53 -0.65
N LEU A 59 2.33 1.86 -0.74
CA LEU A 59 3.63 2.47 -0.41
C LEU A 59 3.93 3.66 -1.33
N LEU A 60 3.71 3.52 -2.64
CA LEU A 60 3.89 4.61 -3.58
C LEU A 60 2.92 5.77 -3.31
N TYR A 61 1.64 5.48 -3.00
CA TYR A 61 0.66 6.51 -2.64
C TYR A 61 1.11 7.30 -1.41
N VAL A 62 1.53 6.60 -0.34
CA VAL A 62 1.99 7.27 0.88
C VAL A 62 3.21 8.15 0.60
N LEU A 63 4.21 7.65 -0.15
CA LEU A 63 5.38 8.45 -0.51
C LEU A 63 4.97 9.71 -1.30
N VAL A 64 4.10 9.55 -2.30
CA VAL A 64 3.61 10.65 -3.14
C VAL A 64 2.83 11.67 -2.33
N SER A 65 1.93 11.25 -1.43
CA SER A 65 1.19 12.15 -0.53
C SER A 65 2.14 12.84 0.46
N PHE A 66 3.15 12.13 0.96
CA PHE A 66 4.09 12.70 1.91
C PHE A 66 4.93 13.82 1.28
N TYR A 67 5.49 13.58 0.10
CA TYR A 67 6.32 14.55 -0.61
C TYR A 67 5.52 15.61 -1.36
N GLY A 68 4.38 15.26 -1.96
CA GLY A 68 3.59 16.18 -2.79
C GLY A 68 2.64 17.09 -2.00
N ASP A 69 2.29 16.75 -0.76
CA ASP A 69 1.22 17.43 -0.01
C ASP A 69 1.63 17.75 1.44
N ARG A 70 2.01 16.73 2.23
CA ARG A 70 2.21 16.90 3.68
C ARG A 70 3.48 17.65 4.06
N LEU A 71 4.63 17.25 3.50
CA LEU A 71 5.90 17.90 3.79
C LEU A 71 5.95 19.36 3.32
N PRO A 72 5.46 19.72 2.11
CA PRO A 72 5.30 21.12 1.71
C PRO A 72 4.50 21.97 2.69
N THR A 73 3.51 21.37 3.37
CA THR A 73 2.69 22.06 4.37
C THR A 73 3.44 22.28 5.69
N ILE A 74 4.22 21.29 6.16
CA ILE A 74 4.89 21.38 7.48
C ILE A 74 6.24 22.10 7.42
N ILE A 75 7.07 21.76 6.44
CA ILE A 75 8.45 22.26 6.32
C ILE A 75 8.67 22.98 4.99
N GLY A 76 7.61 23.60 4.45
CA GLY A 76 7.62 24.26 3.15
C GLY A 76 8.73 25.29 2.99
N ALA A 77 9.10 26.01 4.05
CA ALA A 77 10.23 26.95 4.00
C ALA A 77 11.57 26.33 3.61
N VAL A 78 11.81 25.07 3.99
CA VAL A 78 13.01 24.33 3.61
C VAL A 78 12.87 23.75 2.20
N LEU A 79 11.68 23.30 1.83
CA LEU A 79 11.44 22.59 0.56
C LEU A 79 11.17 23.52 -0.63
N TYR A 80 10.62 24.71 -0.40
CA TYR A 80 10.20 25.62 -1.47
C TYR A 80 11.35 25.97 -2.45
N PRO A 81 12.58 26.29 -1.98
CA PRO A 81 13.70 26.52 -2.90
C PRO A 81 14.04 25.32 -3.78
N ILE A 82 13.78 24.10 -3.30
CA ILE A 82 14.01 22.87 -4.08
C ILE A 82 12.87 22.69 -5.08
N TYR A 83 11.61 22.73 -4.62
CA TYR A 83 10.44 22.49 -5.47
C TYR A 83 10.28 23.56 -6.55
N SER A 84 10.63 24.81 -6.28
CA SER A 84 10.56 25.90 -7.27
C SER A 84 11.54 25.74 -8.44
N THR A 85 12.56 24.87 -8.30
CA THR A 85 13.45 24.51 -9.41
C THR A 85 12.94 23.33 -10.24
N PHE A 86 11.88 22.67 -9.80
CA PHE A 86 11.35 21.51 -10.52
C PHE A 86 10.69 21.95 -11.82
N PRO A 87 10.99 21.27 -12.94
CA PRO A 87 10.25 21.47 -14.17
C PRO A 87 8.79 21.03 -13.98
N ASN A 88 7.89 21.62 -14.76
CA ASN A 88 6.45 21.37 -14.68
C ASN A 88 6.08 19.87 -14.67
N TRP A 89 6.75 19.05 -15.49
CA TRP A 89 6.46 17.61 -15.56
C TRP A 89 6.75 16.86 -14.25
N MET A 90 7.70 17.33 -13.43
CA MET A 90 7.99 16.74 -12.11
C MET A 90 6.89 17.08 -11.11
N LEU A 91 6.37 18.31 -11.15
CA LEU A 91 5.23 18.69 -10.31
C LEU A 91 3.95 17.94 -10.73
N ALA A 92 3.72 17.82 -12.04
CA ALA A 92 2.63 17.02 -12.60
C ALA A 92 2.72 15.52 -12.23
N MET A 93 3.94 15.00 -12.03
CA MET A 93 4.16 13.63 -11.61
C MET A 93 3.48 13.30 -10.28
N PHE A 94 3.36 14.25 -9.34
CA PHE A 94 2.66 14.01 -8.07
C PHE A 94 1.17 13.71 -8.30
N PHE A 95 0.50 14.46 -9.18
CA PHE A 95 -0.90 14.23 -9.55
C PHE A 95 -1.07 12.92 -10.32
N PHE A 96 -0.18 12.66 -11.28
CA PHE A 96 -0.16 11.41 -12.03
C PHE A 96 -0.04 10.21 -11.10
N LEU A 97 0.96 10.19 -10.21
CA LEU A 97 1.20 9.07 -9.31
C LEU A 97 0.10 8.92 -8.26
N SER A 98 -0.47 10.01 -7.76
CA SER A 98 -1.58 9.97 -6.82
C SER A 98 -2.80 9.29 -7.44
N GLY A 99 -3.22 9.73 -8.64
CA GLY A 99 -4.32 9.09 -9.37
C GLY A 99 -3.98 7.65 -9.78
N HIS A 100 -2.76 7.41 -10.27
CA HIS A 100 -2.32 6.09 -10.71
C HIS A 100 -2.42 5.06 -9.57
N THR A 101 -1.79 5.36 -8.43
CA THR A 101 -1.74 4.45 -7.28
C THR A 101 -3.13 4.21 -6.68
N PHE A 102 -4.00 5.22 -6.71
CA PHE A 102 -5.39 5.09 -6.30
C PHE A 102 -6.16 4.06 -7.14
N ILE A 103 -6.15 4.20 -8.47
CA ILE A 103 -6.87 3.27 -9.35
C ILE A 103 -6.20 1.89 -9.36
N ALA A 104 -4.87 1.82 -9.28
CA ALA A 104 -4.13 0.56 -9.15
C ALA A 104 -4.55 -0.21 -7.88
N ASN A 105 -4.72 0.50 -6.74
CA ASN A 105 -5.21 -0.10 -5.49
C ASN A 105 -6.64 -0.65 -5.65
N MET A 106 -7.55 0.11 -6.26
CA MET A 106 -8.93 -0.31 -6.50
C MET A 106 -9.01 -1.56 -7.40
N LEU A 107 -8.26 -1.55 -8.51
CA LEU A 107 -8.17 -2.67 -9.43
C LEU A 107 -7.61 -3.92 -8.75
N THR A 108 -6.48 -3.78 -8.05
CA THR A 108 -5.84 -4.89 -7.34
C THR A 108 -6.77 -5.47 -6.28
N THR A 109 -7.51 -4.63 -5.57
CA THR A 109 -8.50 -5.08 -4.58
C THR A 109 -9.62 -5.89 -5.22
N ALA A 110 -10.16 -5.45 -6.36
CA ALA A 110 -11.16 -6.22 -7.10
C ALA A 110 -10.61 -7.60 -7.51
N PHE A 111 -9.37 -7.67 -7.99
CA PHE A 111 -8.72 -8.95 -8.31
C PHE A 111 -8.46 -9.82 -7.09
N ILE A 112 -8.14 -9.26 -5.92
CA ILE A 112 -8.02 -10.03 -4.67
C ILE A 112 -9.36 -10.67 -4.29
N ILE A 113 -10.47 -9.94 -4.38
CA ILE A 113 -11.80 -10.48 -4.06
C ILE A 113 -12.19 -11.55 -5.09
N LEU A 114 -11.92 -11.31 -6.38
CA LEU A 114 -12.16 -12.30 -7.44
C LEU A 114 -11.30 -13.56 -7.26
N ASN A 115 -10.04 -13.41 -6.86
CA ASN A 115 -9.14 -14.53 -6.53
C ASN A 115 -9.70 -15.37 -5.39
N ARG A 116 -10.25 -14.73 -4.36
CA ARG A 116 -10.90 -15.43 -3.25
C ARG A 116 -12.19 -16.14 -3.67
N LEU A 117 -13.04 -15.48 -4.45
CA LEU A 117 -14.28 -16.05 -4.97
C LEU A 117 -13.98 -17.33 -5.76
N THR A 118 -13.03 -17.24 -6.70
CA THR A 118 -12.62 -18.37 -7.53
C THR A 118 -11.92 -19.48 -6.73
N ALA A 119 -11.21 -19.16 -5.64
CA ALA A 119 -10.64 -20.18 -4.75
C ALA A 119 -11.71 -21.02 -4.05
N ILE A 120 -12.86 -20.42 -3.75
CA ILE A 120 -14.01 -21.12 -3.16
C ILE A 120 -14.74 -21.94 -4.23
N ILE A 121 -15.04 -21.34 -5.39
CA ILE A 121 -15.84 -22.01 -6.44
C ILE A 121 -15.04 -23.12 -7.14
N MET A 122 -13.73 -22.93 -7.36
CA MET A 122 -12.91 -23.82 -8.20
C MET A 122 -11.58 -24.22 -7.53
N PRO A 123 -11.59 -24.85 -6.33
CA PRO A 123 -10.38 -25.07 -5.54
C PRO A 123 -9.30 -25.90 -6.25
N ILE A 124 -9.69 -26.85 -7.11
CA ILE A 124 -8.74 -27.79 -7.78
C ILE A 124 -7.89 -27.09 -8.85
N LYS A 125 -8.47 -26.17 -9.62
CA LYS A 125 -7.81 -25.52 -10.76
C LYS A 125 -7.40 -24.07 -10.48
N HIS A 126 -7.83 -23.52 -9.35
CA HIS A 126 -7.64 -22.11 -8.98
C HIS A 126 -6.20 -21.63 -9.17
N GLU A 127 -5.23 -22.26 -8.51
CA GLU A 127 -3.85 -21.74 -8.52
C GLU A 127 -3.23 -21.77 -9.92
N LYS A 128 -3.48 -22.82 -10.71
CA LYS A 128 -2.98 -22.92 -12.09
C LYS A 128 -3.58 -21.83 -12.99
N ILE A 129 -4.88 -21.55 -12.84
CA ILE A 129 -5.54 -20.46 -13.58
C ILE A 129 -4.88 -19.14 -13.20
N TRP A 130 -4.78 -18.84 -11.91
CA TRP A 130 -4.27 -17.55 -11.47
C TRP A 130 -2.80 -17.32 -11.75
N GLN A 131 -1.95 -18.34 -11.69
CA GLN A 131 -0.54 -18.20 -12.08
C GLN A 131 -0.39 -17.80 -13.56
N ASN A 132 -1.23 -18.34 -14.44
CA ASN A 132 -1.24 -17.96 -15.86
C ASN A 132 -1.83 -16.56 -16.09
N PHE A 133 -2.84 -16.17 -15.32
CA PHE A 133 -3.50 -14.87 -15.44
C PHE A 133 -2.73 -13.73 -14.77
N LEU A 134 -1.89 -14.01 -13.76
CA LEU A 134 -1.18 -13.01 -12.97
C LEU A 134 -0.39 -11.99 -13.81
N PRO A 135 0.44 -12.35 -14.80
CA PRO A 135 1.15 -11.36 -15.61
C PRO A 135 0.22 -10.44 -16.39
N PHE A 136 -0.91 -10.93 -16.89
CA PHE A 136 -1.91 -10.10 -17.55
C PHE A 136 -2.57 -9.12 -16.58
N ILE A 137 -2.84 -9.56 -15.34
CA ILE A 137 -3.37 -8.70 -14.28
C ILE A 137 -2.36 -7.62 -13.92
N THR A 138 -1.08 -7.95 -13.78
CA THR A 138 -0.02 -6.97 -13.50
C THR A 138 0.06 -5.91 -14.60
N ILE A 139 0.02 -6.32 -15.87
CA ILE A 139 0.00 -5.40 -17.01
C ILE A 139 -1.26 -4.51 -16.95
N PHE A 140 -2.43 -5.11 -16.73
CA PHE A 140 -3.70 -4.39 -16.69
C PHE A 140 -3.76 -3.36 -15.55
N VAL A 141 -3.38 -3.77 -14.33
CA VAL A 141 -3.32 -2.91 -13.13
C VAL A 141 -2.34 -1.76 -13.32
N SER A 142 -1.26 -1.93 -14.08
CA SER A 142 -0.30 -0.86 -14.34
C SER A 142 -0.73 0.04 -15.51
N LEU A 143 -1.29 -0.55 -16.57
CA LEU A 143 -1.59 0.14 -17.82
C LEU A 143 -2.85 1.01 -17.70
N VAL A 144 -3.93 0.50 -17.11
CA VAL A 144 -5.21 1.23 -17.03
C VAL A 144 -5.07 2.56 -16.28
N PRO A 145 -4.49 2.61 -15.06
CA PRO A 145 -4.28 3.89 -14.37
C PRO A 145 -3.33 4.81 -15.14
N THR A 146 -2.29 4.26 -15.76
CA THR A 146 -1.35 5.05 -16.58
C THR A 146 -2.07 5.77 -17.71
N LEU A 147 -2.93 5.08 -18.46
CA LEU A 147 -3.69 5.70 -19.55
C LEU A 147 -4.70 6.75 -19.05
N LEU A 148 -5.36 6.48 -17.93
CA LEU A 148 -6.35 7.42 -17.34
C LEU A 148 -5.71 8.73 -16.88
N PHE A 149 -4.50 8.68 -16.32
CA PHE A 149 -3.82 9.84 -15.75
C PHE A 149 -2.70 10.41 -16.61
N LEU A 150 -2.39 9.82 -17.77
CA LEU A 150 -1.45 10.40 -18.73
C LEU A 150 -1.77 11.88 -19.08
N PRO A 151 -3.05 12.31 -19.19
CA PRO A 151 -3.37 13.72 -19.40
C PRO A 151 -2.83 14.68 -18.32
N MET A 152 -2.51 14.21 -17.11
CA MET A 152 -1.94 15.05 -16.05
C MET A 152 -0.64 15.72 -16.48
N PHE A 153 0.17 15.12 -17.36
CA PHE A 153 1.39 15.76 -17.85
C PHE A 153 1.16 16.99 -18.75
N LYS A 154 -0.10 17.26 -19.13
CA LYS A 154 -0.50 18.50 -19.83
C LYS A 154 -0.87 19.63 -18.88
N MET A 155 -0.95 19.37 -17.57
CA MET A 155 -1.29 20.40 -16.59
C MET A 155 -0.16 21.43 -16.46
N ASN A 156 -0.53 22.66 -16.13
CA ASN A 156 0.42 23.70 -15.73
C ASN A 156 0.49 23.73 -14.21
N ALA A 157 1.31 22.87 -13.63
CA ALA A 157 1.52 22.78 -12.20
C ALA A 157 2.29 24.00 -11.68
N ILE A 158 1.78 24.60 -10.61
CA ILE A 158 2.35 25.76 -9.93
C ILE A 158 2.48 25.50 -8.44
N LEU A 159 3.39 26.21 -7.80
CA LEU A 159 3.49 26.25 -6.34
C LEU A 159 2.79 27.49 -5.83
N ILE A 160 1.86 27.31 -4.90
CA ILE A 160 1.14 28.41 -4.25
C ILE A 160 1.58 28.46 -2.79
N LEU A 161 2.19 29.59 -2.40
CA LEU A 161 2.52 29.87 -1.00
C LEU A 161 1.22 30.13 -0.23
N ASN A 162 1.09 29.56 0.97
CA ASN A 162 -0.06 29.78 1.84
C ASN A 162 -0.11 31.22 2.37
N ASP A 163 1.04 31.78 2.75
CA ASP A 163 1.21 33.20 3.05
C ASP A 163 2.38 33.77 2.22
N PRO A 164 2.10 34.45 1.09
CA PRO A 164 3.15 35.01 0.24
C PRO A 164 3.92 36.16 0.91
N ASN A 165 3.38 36.77 1.96
CA ASN A 165 4.02 37.87 2.68
C ASN A 165 4.92 37.39 3.81
N SER A 166 4.76 36.13 4.24
CA SER A 166 5.57 35.54 5.31
C SER A 166 6.92 35.10 4.78
N THR A 167 7.98 35.66 5.36
CA THR A 167 9.36 35.22 5.06
C THR A 167 9.73 33.95 5.82
N THR A 168 9.04 33.67 6.93
CA THR A 168 9.29 32.53 7.83
C THR A 168 8.37 31.35 7.58
N ASP A 169 7.12 31.58 7.20
CA ASP A 169 6.15 30.54 6.85
C ASP A 169 5.96 30.51 5.33
N ARG A 170 6.81 29.72 4.67
CA ARG A 170 6.67 29.42 3.25
C ARG A 170 6.09 28.03 3.05
N SER A 171 5.12 27.64 3.88
CA SER A 171 4.27 26.49 3.54
C SER A 171 3.62 26.71 2.18
N PHE A 172 3.56 25.67 1.37
CA PHE A 172 3.03 25.76 0.01
C PHE A 172 2.28 24.50 -0.37
N ILE A 173 1.39 24.66 -1.34
CA ILE A 173 0.68 23.56 -1.99
C ILE A 173 1.04 23.52 -3.46
N ILE A 174 1.07 22.30 -4.03
CA ILE A 174 1.16 22.13 -5.47
C ILE A 174 -0.26 22.23 -6.01
N ASN A 175 -0.48 23.18 -6.92
CA ASN A 175 -1.78 23.39 -7.55
C ASN A 175 -1.62 23.50 -9.07
N GLU A 176 -2.71 23.70 -9.76
CA GLU A 176 -2.75 23.91 -11.20
C GLU A 176 -3.15 25.34 -11.54
N ALA A 177 -2.49 25.91 -12.54
CA ALA A 177 -2.84 27.20 -13.12
C ALA A 177 -3.88 27.06 -14.23
N GLY A 178 -4.86 27.98 -14.28
CA GLY A 178 -5.83 28.12 -15.36
C GLY A 178 -7.29 27.96 -14.91
N ASP A 179 -8.22 28.26 -15.82
CA ASP A 179 -9.66 28.33 -15.53
C ASP A 179 -10.37 26.97 -15.53
N LEU A 180 -9.74 25.94 -16.11
CA LEU A 180 -10.24 24.56 -16.19
C LEU A 180 -9.21 23.58 -15.61
N PRO A 181 -9.11 23.47 -14.27
CA PRO A 181 -8.12 22.61 -13.68
C PRO A 181 -8.37 21.12 -14.00
N TYR A 182 -7.38 20.42 -14.57
CA TYR A 182 -7.20 18.96 -14.51
C TYR A 182 -7.44 18.36 -13.11
N GLY A 183 -7.29 19.14 -12.04
CA GLY A 183 -7.75 18.75 -10.69
C GLY A 183 -9.22 18.29 -10.65
N HIS A 184 -10.12 18.94 -11.40
CA HIS A 184 -11.52 18.51 -11.51
C HIS A 184 -11.65 17.17 -12.25
N TYR A 185 -10.86 16.99 -13.32
CA TYR A 185 -10.82 15.73 -14.05
C TYR A 185 -10.33 14.59 -13.16
N LEU A 186 -9.27 14.80 -12.37
CA LEU A 186 -8.77 13.84 -11.39
C LEU A 186 -9.86 13.45 -10.38
N ALA A 187 -10.50 14.45 -9.74
CA ALA A 187 -11.56 14.21 -8.77
C ALA A 187 -12.74 13.44 -9.39
N TYR A 188 -13.16 13.82 -10.60
CA TYR A 188 -14.23 13.16 -11.33
C TYR A 188 -13.91 11.70 -11.66
N ILE A 189 -12.74 11.43 -12.26
CA ILE A 189 -12.32 10.05 -12.59
C ILE A 189 -12.20 9.20 -11.33
N CYS A 190 -11.63 9.74 -10.25
CA CYS A 190 -11.53 9.03 -8.97
C CYS A 190 -12.90 8.74 -8.38
N ALA A 191 -13.84 9.70 -8.40
CA ALA A 191 -15.19 9.50 -7.89
C ALA A 191 -15.96 8.44 -8.69
N VAL A 192 -16.02 8.57 -10.02
CA VAL A 192 -16.71 7.62 -10.90
C VAL A 192 -16.10 6.22 -10.75
N SER A 193 -14.77 6.12 -10.75
CA SER A 193 -14.10 4.84 -10.55
C SER A 193 -14.42 4.24 -9.19
N SER A 194 -14.41 5.05 -8.13
CA SER A 194 -14.74 4.59 -6.76
C SER A 194 -16.15 3.99 -6.68
N VAL A 195 -17.13 4.60 -7.36
CA VAL A 195 -18.50 4.06 -7.44
C VAL A 195 -18.52 2.71 -8.12
N ILE A 196 -17.91 2.63 -9.31
CA ILE A 196 -17.90 1.41 -10.12
C ILE A 196 -17.21 0.29 -9.34
N PHE A 197 -16.05 0.57 -8.74
CA PHE A 197 -15.31 -0.41 -7.94
C PHE A 197 -16.03 -0.79 -6.66
N MET A 198 -16.69 0.15 -5.98
CA MET A 198 -17.51 -0.16 -4.82
C MET A 198 -18.65 -1.12 -5.19
N ALA A 199 -19.39 -0.83 -6.27
CA ALA A 199 -20.44 -1.71 -6.76
C ALA A 199 -19.88 -3.10 -7.12
N LEU A 200 -18.76 -3.17 -7.84
CA LEU A 200 -18.09 -4.41 -8.18
C LEU A 200 -17.65 -5.19 -6.93
N CYS A 201 -17.07 -4.51 -5.94
CA CYS A 201 -16.64 -5.13 -4.68
C CYS A 201 -17.84 -5.68 -3.89
N VAL A 202 -18.97 -4.96 -3.85
CA VAL A 202 -20.21 -5.46 -3.22
C VAL A 202 -20.66 -6.75 -3.89
N LEU A 203 -20.75 -6.75 -5.23
CA LEU A 203 -21.20 -7.91 -5.99
C LEU A 203 -20.28 -9.12 -5.79
N LEU A 204 -18.96 -8.92 -5.85
CA LEU A 204 -17.98 -9.98 -5.63
C LEU A 204 -17.99 -10.51 -4.19
N ASN A 205 -18.19 -9.64 -3.19
CA ASN A 205 -18.30 -10.05 -1.79
C ASN A 205 -19.59 -10.83 -1.52
N ILE A 206 -20.72 -10.41 -2.09
CA ILE A 206 -21.98 -11.16 -2.03
C ILE A 206 -21.79 -12.54 -2.69
N GLY A 207 -21.18 -12.59 -3.87
CA GLY A 207 -20.85 -13.85 -4.55
C GLY A 207 -19.97 -14.76 -3.69
N THR A 208 -18.97 -14.18 -3.02
CA THR A 208 -18.06 -14.91 -2.11
C THR A 208 -18.82 -15.48 -0.92
N PHE A 209 -19.72 -14.70 -0.32
CA PHE A 209 -20.55 -15.13 0.80
C PHE A 209 -21.54 -16.23 0.40
N VAL A 210 -22.20 -16.10 -0.75
CA VAL A 210 -23.13 -17.10 -1.27
C VAL A 210 -22.40 -18.41 -1.57
N ALA A 211 -21.28 -18.36 -2.31
CA ALA A 211 -20.45 -19.53 -2.61
C ALA A 211 -19.96 -20.21 -1.33
N TYR A 212 -19.54 -19.42 -0.33
CA TYR A 212 -19.14 -19.93 0.97
C TYR A 212 -20.28 -20.69 1.67
N LYS A 213 -21.47 -20.09 1.77
CA LYS A 213 -22.63 -20.70 2.44
C LYS A 213 -23.08 -22.00 1.77
N LEU A 214 -22.97 -22.08 0.44
CA LEU A 214 -23.27 -23.30 -0.32
C LEU A 214 -22.27 -24.42 0.01
N HIS A 215 -20.97 -24.11 0.08
CA HIS A 215 -19.94 -25.09 0.41
C HIS A 215 -19.98 -25.57 1.87
N THR A 216 -20.32 -24.70 2.82
CA THR A 216 -20.37 -25.10 4.24
C THR A 216 -21.43 -26.15 4.54
N LYS A 217 -22.52 -26.20 3.77
CA LYS A 217 -23.57 -27.23 3.96
C LYS A 217 -23.11 -28.65 3.61
N GLN A 218 -21.97 -28.81 2.94
CA GLN A 218 -21.51 -30.10 2.43
C GLN A 218 -20.41 -30.74 3.31
N ALA A 219 -19.85 -30.02 4.28
CA ALA A 219 -18.65 -30.44 5.00
C ALA A 219 -18.86 -30.37 6.52
N ASP A 220 -19.59 -31.32 7.09
CA ASP A 220 -19.96 -31.32 8.52
C ASP A 220 -19.04 -32.13 9.46
N THR A 221 -17.85 -32.58 9.03
CA THR A 221 -17.12 -33.60 9.83
C THR A 221 -15.69 -33.30 10.32
N ASN A 222 -15.03 -32.16 10.04
CA ASN A 222 -13.76 -31.82 10.75
C ASN A 222 -13.28 -30.35 10.52
N VAL A 223 -13.95 -29.35 11.12
CA VAL A 223 -13.92 -27.96 10.60
C VAL A 223 -13.49 -26.87 11.61
N ASN A 224 -12.72 -27.16 12.65
CA ASN A 224 -12.44 -26.10 13.66
C ASN A 224 -11.38 -25.07 13.21
N ASN A 225 -10.21 -25.50 12.69
CA ASN A 225 -9.14 -24.54 12.35
C ASN A 225 -9.35 -23.81 11.02
N PHE A 226 -9.97 -24.45 10.04
CA PHE A 226 -10.20 -23.84 8.72
C PHE A 226 -11.24 -22.71 8.79
N ASN A 227 -12.21 -22.82 9.70
CA ASN A 227 -13.24 -21.81 9.91
C ASN A 227 -12.67 -20.49 10.47
N ASP A 228 -11.63 -20.53 11.30
CA ASP A 228 -11.03 -19.32 11.86
C ASP A 228 -10.35 -18.45 10.80
N ILE A 229 -9.54 -19.06 9.92
CA ILE A 229 -8.87 -18.33 8.82
C ILE A 229 -9.91 -17.70 7.89
N LYS A 230 -10.96 -18.44 7.55
CA LYS A 230 -12.06 -17.97 6.69
C LYS A 230 -12.79 -16.78 7.32
N LYS A 231 -13.08 -16.84 8.62
CA LYS A 231 -13.72 -15.74 9.36
C LYS A 231 -12.84 -14.48 9.36
N LYS A 232 -11.54 -14.62 9.60
CA LYS A 232 -10.58 -13.49 9.54
C LYS A 232 -10.52 -12.87 8.15
N LEU A 233 -10.53 -13.70 7.10
CA LEU A 233 -10.56 -13.23 5.72
C LEU A 233 -11.88 -12.51 5.39
N LEU A 234 -13.01 -12.94 5.96
CA LEU A 234 -14.29 -12.26 5.80
C LEU A 234 -14.28 -10.88 6.48
N VAL A 235 -13.77 -10.80 7.72
CA VAL A 235 -13.59 -9.52 8.42
C VAL A 235 -12.69 -8.59 7.63
N TYR A 236 -11.58 -9.11 7.09
CA TYR A 236 -10.69 -8.37 6.19
C TYR A 236 -11.45 -7.78 4.98
N ALA A 237 -12.29 -8.58 4.33
CA ALA A 237 -13.08 -8.13 3.18
C ALA A 237 -14.09 -7.04 3.56
N MET A 238 -14.80 -7.20 4.69
CA MET A 238 -15.76 -6.21 5.17
C MET A 238 -15.08 -4.89 5.53
N ALA A 239 -13.94 -4.96 6.20
CA ALA A 239 -13.17 -3.78 6.57
C ALA A 239 -12.60 -3.07 5.34
N THR A 240 -12.06 -3.82 4.37
CA THR A 240 -11.62 -3.28 3.08
C THR A 240 -12.76 -2.62 2.32
N PHE A 241 -13.94 -3.26 2.30
CA PHE A 241 -15.14 -2.70 1.68
C PHE A 241 -15.56 -1.39 2.36
N LEU A 242 -15.59 -1.35 3.69
CA LEU A 242 -15.93 -0.14 4.44
C LEU A 242 -14.94 0.99 4.16
N GLY A 243 -13.64 0.68 4.06
CA GLY A 243 -12.61 1.63 3.66
C GLY A 243 -12.87 2.23 2.27
N HIS A 244 -13.18 1.39 1.28
CA HIS A 244 -13.53 1.88 -0.06
C HIS A 244 -14.85 2.66 -0.10
N ALA A 245 -15.85 2.28 0.70
CA ALA A 245 -17.10 3.02 0.81
C ALA A 245 -16.89 4.41 1.43
N LEU A 246 -16.03 4.50 2.44
CA LEU A 246 -15.65 5.77 3.07
C LEU A 246 -14.94 6.68 2.05
N VAL A 247 -14.00 6.13 1.29
CA VAL A 247 -13.25 6.86 0.26
C VAL A 247 -14.15 7.29 -0.91
N ALA A 248 -15.06 6.42 -1.36
CA ALA A 248 -16.05 6.79 -2.37
C ALA A 248 -16.93 7.95 -1.89
N SER A 249 -17.40 7.89 -0.63
CA SER A 249 -18.20 8.96 -0.02
C SER A 249 -17.42 10.26 0.03
N LEU A 250 -16.13 10.21 0.37
CA LEU A 250 -15.24 11.36 0.36
C LEU A 250 -15.13 12.00 -1.02
N PHE A 251 -14.97 11.23 -2.09
CA PHE A 251 -14.86 11.77 -3.45
C PHE A 251 -16.19 12.30 -4.02
N PHE A 252 -17.33 11.82 -3.53
CA PHE A 252 -18.64 12.37 -3.90
C PHE A 252 -18.92 13.75 -3.31
N ILE A 253 -18.45 13.99 -2.08
CA ILE A 253 -18.70 15.25 -1.38
C ILE A 253 -18.22 16.46 -2.22
N PRO A 254 -16.99 16.50 -2.78
CA PRO A 254 -16.55 17.53 -3.70
C PRO A 254 -17.41 17.68 -4.95
N LEU A 255 -17.88 16.58 -5.55
CA LEU A 255 -18.72 16.67 -6.74
C LEU A 255 -20.04 17.38 -6.42
N ILE A 256 -20.64 17.10 -5.26
CA ILE A 256 -21.85 17.77 -4.79
C ILE A 256 -21.54 19.22 -4.42
N ILE A 257 -20.43 19.48 -3.71
CA ILE A 257 -20.00 20.83 -3.33
C ILE A 257 -19.70 21.70 -4.55
N GLN A 258 -19.08 21.15 -5.60
CA GLN A 258 -18.77 21.89 -6.82
C GLN A 258 -20.01 22.40 -7.51
N ILE A 259 -21.13 21.67 -7.45
CA ILE A 259 -22.43 22.16 -7.93
C ILE A 259 -22.86 23.42 -7.16
N HIS A 260 -22.44 23.54 -5.90
CA HIS A 260 -22.83 24.64 -5.00
C HIS A 260 -21.74 25.70 -4.79
N LEU A 261 -20.55 25.56 -5.39
CA LEU A 261 -19.43 26.52 -5.35
C LEU A 261 -19.06 27.04 -3.95
N ASP A 262 -19.16 26.21 -2.90
CA ASP A 262 -18.80 26.63 -1.54
C ASP A 262 -17.28 26.44 -1.27
N PRO A 263 -16.48 27.52 -1.21
CA PRO A 263 -15.04 27.43 -0.96
C PRO A 263 -14.72 26.86 0.44
N LYS A 264 -15.62 27.01 1.42
CA LYS A 264 -15.40 26.49 2.78
C LYS A 264 -15.47 24.98 2.81
N ALA A 265 -16.42 24.43 2.07
CA ALA A 265 -16.58 22.99 1.96
C ALA A 265 -15.42 22.34 1.20
N MET A 266 -14.81 23.06 0.24
CA MET A 266 -13.55 22.66 -0.37
C MET A 266 -12.37 22.66 0.61
N ALA A 267 -12.21 23.70 1.42
CA ALA A 267 -11.15 23.74 2.43
C ALA A 267 -11.26 22.56 3.40
N MET A 268 -12.47 22.26 3.88
CA MET A 268 -12.71 21.09 4.74
C MET A 268 -12.35 19.77 4.05
N PHE A 269 -12.70 19.61 2.77
CA PHE A 269 -12.32 18.44 2.01
C PHE A 269 -10.80 18.24 2.04
N PHE A 270 -10.00 19.27 1.77
CA PHE A 270 -8.54 19.17 1.80
C PHE A 270 -7.99 18.82 3.19
N VAL A 271 -8.60 19.33 4.27
CA VAL A 271 -8.18 19.00 5.64
C VAL A 271 -8.43 17.52 5.98
N TYR A 272 -9.60 16.98 5.62
CA TYR A 272 -9.97 15.60 5.97
C TYR A 272 -9.51 14.57 4.94
N PHE A 273 -9.16 14.99 3.72
CA PHE A 273 -8.81 14.09 2.63
C PHE A 273 -7.65 13.16 2.99
N PRO A 274 -6.49 13.64 3.50
CA PRO A 274 -5.38 12.76 3.88
C PRO A 274 -5.79 11.76 4.96
N LEU A 275 -6.59 12.17 5.95
CA LEU A 275 -7.05 11.29 7.02
C LEU A 275 -7.93 10.16 6.50
N VAL A 276 -8.89 10.48 5.63
CA VAL A 276 -9.80 9.48 5.08
C VAL A 276 -9.09 8.54 4.10
N MET A 277 -8.20 9.07 3.27
CA MET A 277 -7.38 8.24 2.39
C MET A 277 -6.47 7.33 3.20
N ASP A 278 -5.78 7.84 4.21
CA ASP A 278 -4.91 7.02 5.04
C ASP A 278 -5.68 5.97 5.84
N ALA A 279 -6.78 6.35 6.48
CA ALA A 279 -7.58 5.39 7.23
C ALA A 279 -8.25 4.36 6.29
N GLY A 280 -8.81 4.83 5.17
CA GLY A 280 -9.66 4.07 4.27
C GLY A 280 -8.88 3.17 3.29
N THR A 281 -7.78 3.66 2.71
CA THR A 281 -7.01 2.93 1.71
C THR A 281 -5.70 2.37 2.25
N VAL A 282 -5.04 3.08 3.17
CA VAL A 282 -3.68 2.74 3.64
C VAL A 282 -3.76 1.76 4.83
N VAL A 283 -4.29 2.19 5.97
CA VAL A 283 -4.28 1.37 7.21
C VAL A 283 -5.05 0.06 7.05
N LEU A 284 -6.24 0.12 6.44
CA LEU A 284 -7.10 -1.05 6.34
C LEU A 284 -6.57 -2.12 5.37
N SER A 285 -5.76 -1.78 4.37
CA SER A 285 -5.40 -2.71 3.29
C SER A 285 -4.38 -3.79 3.70
N SER A 286 -3.27 -3.40 4.35
CA SER A 286 -2.14 -4.31 4.64
C SER A 286 -2.05 -4.75 6.10
N TRP A 287 -2.41 -3.89 7.05
CA TRP A 287 -2.36 -4.25 8.47
C TRP A 287 -3.26 -5.45 8.74
N LEU A 288 -4.44 -5.44 8.11
CA LEU A 288 -5.40 -6.50 8.27
C LEU A 288 -4.94 -7.82 7.64
N LEU A 289 -4.06 -7.83 6.62
CA LEU A 289 -3.50 -9.08 6.11
C LEU A 289 -2.52 -9.68 7.12
N LEU A 290 -1.62 -8.87 7.68
CA LEU A 290 -0.68 -9.34 8.72
C LEU A 290 -1.41 -9.87 9.95
N TRP A 291 -2.57 -9.29 10.27
CA TRP A 291 -3.46 -9.79 11.29
C TRP A 291 -4.14 -11.11 10.88
N ALA A 292 -4.68 -11.18 9.66
CA ALA A 292 -5.44 -12.33 9.16
C ALA A 292 -4.55 -13.56 8.87
N SER A 293 -3.33 -13.35 8.38
CA SER A 293 -2.40 -14.41 7.99
C SER A 293 -1.37 -14.70 9.08
N GLY A 294 -1.65 -15.73 9.89
CA GLY A 294 -0.70 -16.22 10.89
C GLY A 294 0.64 -16.65 10.28
N ALA A 295 0.64 -17.18 9.05
CA ALA A 295 1.84 -17.64 8.36
C ALA A 295 2.77 -16.48 7.97
N ILE A 296 2.24 -15.37 7.44
CA ILE A 296 3.05 -14.19 7.13
C ILE A 296 3.59 -13.60 8.43
N ARG A 297 2.75 -13.42 9.45
CA ARG A 297 3.17 -12.87 10.74
C ARG A 297 4.29 -13.68 11.40
N GLN A 298 4.15 -15.00 11.44
CA GLN A 298 5.20 -15.89 11.97
C GLN A 298 6.50 -15.78 11.17
N GLN A 299 6.42 -15.69 9.84
CA GLN A 299 7.62 -15.52 9.02
C GLN A 299 8.29 -14.16 9.26
N LEU A 300 7.50 -13.09 9.33
CA LEU A 300 7.98 -11.74 9.59
C LEU A 300 8.69 -11.66 10.96
N ILE A 301 8.09 -12.22 12.01
CA ILE A 301 8.73 -12.30 13.34
C ILE A 301 10.05 -13.09 13.28
N LYS A 302 10.06 -14.22 12.55
CA LYS A 302 11.27 -15.04 12.37
C LYS A 302 12.37 -14.25 11.67
N ASP A 303 12.05 -13.52 10.61
CA ASP A 303 13.01 -12.70 9.86
C ASP A 303 13.60 -11.59 10.73
N PHE A 304 12.77 -10.87 11.51
CA PHE A 304 13.24 -9.87 12.47
C PHE A 304 14.14 -10.47 13.56
N THR A 305 13.81 -11.68 14.03
CA THR A 305 14.61 -12.37 15.05
C THR A 305 15.98 -12.77 14.52
N ILE A 306 16.06 -13.20 13.26
CA ILE A 306 17.32 -13.55 12.61
C ILE A 306 18.20 -12.31 12.47
N ILE A 307 17.66 -11.20 11.94
CA ILE A 307 18.41 -9.94 11.78
C ILE A 307 18.97 -9.47 13.13
N ARG A 308 18.16 -9.54 14.19
CA ARG A 308 18.60 -9.18 15.55
C ARG A 308 19.75 -10.06 16.05
N LYS A 309 19.67 -11.38 15.85
CA LYS A 309 20.73 -12.32 16.29
C LYS A 309 22.03 -12.13 15.50
N THR A 310 21.94 -11.96 14.18
CA THR A 310 23.11 -11.72 13.32
C THR A 310 23.83 -10.42 13.70
N ASN A 311 23.09 -9.34 13.97
CA ASN A 311 23.69 -8.08 14.43
C ASN A 311 24.40 -8.22 15.79
N ILE A 312 23.86 -9.00 16.72
CA ILE A 312 24.50 -9.26 18.02
C ILE A 312 25.79 -10.08 17.85
N GLN A 313 25.82 -11.06 16.94
CA GLN A 313 27.02 -11.84 16.66
C GLN A 313 28.12 -11.01 15.98
N ASN A 314 27.75 -10.15 15.02
CA ASN A 314 28.70 -9.27 14.33
C ASN A 314 29.33 -8.24 15.28
N ASN A 315 28.57 -7.74 16.27
CA ASN A 315 29.11 -6.83 17.30
C ASN A 315 29.95 -7.55 18.37
N ARG A 316 29.95 -8.89 18.40
CA ARG A 316 30.76 -9.71 19.31
C ARG A 316 32.02 -10.27 18.65
N VAL A 317 32.37 -9.82 17.44
CA VAL A 317 33.75 -10.00 16.94
C VAL A 317 34.63 -9.27 17.94
N GLY A 318 35.30 -10.04 18.80
CA GLY A 318 36.12 -9.54 19.89
C GLY A 318 37.16 -8.54 19.37
N PRO A 319 37.77 -7.73 20.27
CA PRO A 319 38.89 -6.89 19.88
C PRO A 319 39.84 -7.73 19.06
N MET A 320 40.15 -7.30 17.82
CA MET A 320 41.11 -7.97 16.96
C MET A 320 42.32 -8.31 17.83
N ASP A 321 42.53 -9.59 18.12
CA ASP A 321 43.75 -10.04 18.76
C ASP A 321 44.88 -9.52 17.89
N GLY A 322 45.60 -8.53 18.43
CA GLY A 322 46.60 -7.77 17.69
C GLY A 322 47.57 -8.74 17.01
N LEU A 323 47.88 -8.45 15.75
CA LEU A 323 48.94 -9.03 14.91
C LEU A 323 49.88 -9.98 15.67
N ARG A 324 49.43 -11.23 15.85
CA ARG A 324 50.28 -12.28 16.39
C ARG A 324 51.17 -12.75 15.24
N ASN A 325 52.34 -12.12 15.16
CA ASN A 325 53.41 -12.41 14.22
C ASN A 325 53.85 -13.88 14.36
N ASN A 326 53.25 -14.77 13.57
CA ASN A 326 53.58 -16.19 13.54
C ASN A 326 54.54 -16.47 12.39
N ASN A 327 55.78 -16.02 12.52
CA ASN A 327 56.90 -16.66 11.86
C ASN A 327 57.24 -17.95 12.60
N HIS A 328 56.63 -19.09 12.24
CA HIS A 328 57.25 -20.41 12.36
C HIS A 328 56.46 -21.47 11.56
N ARG A 329 57.02 -21.83 10.40
CA ARG A 329 56.72 -23.07 9.64
C ARG A 329 57.55 -24.20 10.24
N PRO A 330 56.96 -25.40 10.38
CA PRO A 330 57.38 -26.51 9.52
C PRO A 330 56.13 -27.22 8.95
N VAL A 331 55.97 -27.31 7.63
CA VAL A 331 56.39 -28.43 6.76
C VAL A 331 56.13 -29.80 7.39
N GLY A 332 55.10 -30.48 6.89
CA GLY A 332 55.02 -31.94 6.94
C GLY A 332 53.61 -32.52 7.05
N GLY A 333 53.11 -33.08 5.94
CA GLY A 333 52.50 -34.41 6.02
C GLY A 333 51.00 -34.55 5.78
N ALA A 334 50.71 -35.30 4.71
CA ALA A 334 49.66 -36.32 4.60
C ALA A 334 48.21 -35.87 4.31
N VAL A 335 47.96 -35.82 3.00
CA VAL A 335 46.79 -36.32 2.26
C VAL A 335 45.99 -37.41 3.00
N GLY A 336 44.67 -37.17 3.13
CA GLY A 336 43.69 -38.18 3.53
C GLY A 336 42.33 -37.86 2.94
N GLN A 337 42.02 -38.46 1.79
CA GLN A 337 40.70 -38.50 1.18
C GLN A 337 39.72 -39.25 2.09
N GLN A 338 38.52 -38.71 2.30
CA GLN A 338 37.37 -39.56 2.60
C GLN A 338 36.08 -38.99 2.03
N PHE A 339 35.63 -39.66 0.96
CA PHE A 339 34.26 -39.69 0.47
C PHE A 339 33.30 -40.09 1.59
N GLN A 340 32.20 -39.36 1.76
CA GLN A 340 30.99 -39.96 2.31
C GLN A 340 29.73 -39.35 1.68
N SER A 341 29.00 -40.25 1.03
CA SER A 341 27.68 -40.14 0.45
C SER A 341 26.59 -40.02 1.52
N SER A 342 25.60 -39.15 1.30
CA SER A 342 24.25 -39.27 1.89
C SER A 342 23.26 -38.72 0.87
N VAL A 343 22.60 -39.61 0.11
CA VAL A 343 21.27 -40.20 0.38
C VAL A 343 20.21 -39.11 0.53
N GLY A 344 19.41 -38.98 -0.53
CA GLY A 344 18.30 -38.05 -0.63
C GLY A 344 17.14 -38.38 0.29
N GLN A 345 16.49 -37.33 0.79
CA GLN A 345 15.14 -37.38 1.34
C GLN A 345 14.26 -36.46 0.50
N LEU A 346 13.23 -37.04 -0.14
CA LEU A 346 12.11 -36.31 -0.72
C LEU A 346 11.24 -35.74 0.42
N PRO A 347 10.80 -34.48 0.34
CA PRO A 347 9.74 -33.98 1.21
C PRO A 347 8.35 -34.26 0.60
N THR A 348 7.49 -34.83 1.43
CA THR A 348 6.04 -34.98 1.26
C THR A 348 5.35 -33.61 1.24
N VAL A 349 4.42 -33.44 0.30
CA VAL A 349 3.62 -32.22 0.10
C VAL A 349 2.34 -32.31 0.94
N SER A 350 2.07 -31.28 1.74
CA SER A 350 0.74 -30.96 2.29
C SER A 350 0.34 -29.53 1.94
#